data_AF-Q0H790-F1
#
_entry.id   AF-Q0H790-F1
#
_cell.length_a   1.000
_cell.length_b   1.000
_cell.length_c   1.000
_cell.angle_alpha   90.00
_cell.angle_beta   90.00
_cell.angle_gamma   90.00
#
_symmetry.space_group_name_H-M   'P 1'
#
loop_
_entity.id
_entity.type
_entity.pdbx_description
1 polymer ?
#
loop_
_entity_poly.entity_id
_entity_poly.type
_entity_poly.pdbx_seq_one_letter_code
_entity_poly.pdbx_strand_id
1 'polypeptide(L)'
;GELVSKPYIDITLHLMKTFGVEVVHENYQVFHIKGGQTYHSPGTYLVEGDASSASYFLAAAAIKGGTVRVTGIGKKSVQGDTKFADVLEKMGAKVSWGDDYIECSRGTLQGIDMDMNHIPDAAMTIATTALFADGPTTIRNIYNWRVKETDRLSAMATELRKVGAEVEEGQDYIRVVPPTQLIAAEIGTYNDHRMAMCFSLVALSDTQVTILDPKCTAKTFPDYFEQLARLSQLT
;
A
#
# COMPACT_ATOMS: atom_id res chain seq x y z
N GLY A 1 10.89 22.72 -0.70
CA GLY A 1 10.70 21.40 -1.35
C GLY A 1 9.23 21.22 -1.66
N GLU A 2 8.89 20.28 -2.53
CA GLU A 2 7.49 19.92 -2.73
C GLU A 2 6.94 19.21 -1.47
N LEU A 3 5.72 19.55 -1.07
CA LEU A 3 5.08 18.92 0.09
C LEU A 3 4.78 17.45 -0.21
N VAL A 4 5.34 16.56 0.61
CA VAL A 4 5.07 15.13 0.56
C VAL A 4 3.80 14.79 1.33
N SER A 5 3.18 13.65 1.03
CA SER A 5 2.04 13.12 1.79
C SER A 5 0.79 14.04 1.78
N LYS A 6 0.56 14.81 0.71
CA LYS A 6 -0.66 15.63 0.52
C LYS A 6 -1.97 14.87 0.85
N PRO A 7 -2.13 13.58 0.49
CA PRO A 7 -3.34 12.83 0.85
C PRO A 7 -3.61 12.72 2.36
N TYR A 8 -2.57 12.67 3.21
CA TYR A 8 -2.77 12.66 4.67
C TYR A 8 -3.25 14.00 5.20
N ILE A 9 -2.85 15.09 4.55
CA ILE A 9 -3.36 16.42 4.84
C ILE A 9 -4.81 16.51 4.40
N ASP A 10 -5.17 15.95 3.23
CA ASP A 10 -6.56 15.91 2.76
C ASP A 10 -7.48 15.16 3.73
N ILE A 11 -7.04 14.04 4.32
CA ILE A 11 -7.78 13.35 5.40
C ILE A 11 -8.02 14.29 6.58
N THR A 12 -7.00 15.05 7.00
CA THR A 12 -7.10 16.01 8.10
C THR A 12 -8.09 17.12 7.78
N LEU A 13 -7.96 17.75 6.62
CA LEU A 13 -8.85 18.82 6.16
C LEU A 13 -10.30 18.32 6.04
N HIS A 14 -10.49 17.10 5.52
CA HIS A 14 -11.80 16.48 5.42
C HIS A 14 -12.44 16.25 6.79
N LEU A 15 -11.69 15.68 7.75
CA LEU A 15 -12.17 15.48 9.11
C LEU A 15 -12.52 16.81 9.78
N MET A 16 -11.65 17.81 9.65
CA MET A 16 -11.93 19.14 10.21
C MET A 16 -13.25 19.69 9.66
N LYS A 17 -13.44 19.62 8.33
CA LYS A 17 -14.65 20.08 7.66
C LYS A 17 -15.89 19.30 8.09
N THR A 18 -15.81 17.98 8.18
CA THR A 18 -16.91 17.11 8.61
C THR A 18 -17.37 17.44 10.03
N PHE A 19 -16.44 17.86 10.89
CA PHE A 19 -16.74 18.33 12.25
C PHE A 19 -16.95 19.86 12.32
N GLY A 20 -17.23 20.53 11.20
CA GLY A 20 -17.67 21.93 11.18
C GLY A 20 -16.56 22.98 11.22
N VAL A 21 -15.29 22.61 11.03
CA VAL A 21 -14.16 23.54 10.95
C VAL A 21 -13.66 23.65 9.52
N GLU A 22 -13.71 24.85 8.96
CA GLU A 22 -13.18 25.15 7.64
C GLU A 22 -11.72 25.61 7.71
N VAL A 23 -10.93 25.08 6.78
CA VAL A 23 -9.53 25.46 6.55
C VAL A 23 -9.38 25.78 5.07
N VAL A 24 -8.87 26.97 4.77
CA VAL A 24 -8.54 27.38 3.40
C VAL A 24 -7.04 27.22 3.23
N HIS A 25 -6.57 26.72 2.09
CA HIS A 25 -5.13 26.62 1.85
C HIS A 25 -4.74 27.14 0.47
N GLU A 26 -3.54 27.70 0.37
CA GLU A 26 -2.95 28.21 -0.85
C GLU A 26 -2.00 27.17 -1.43
N ASN A 27 -2.52 26.28 -2.29
CA ASN A 27 -1.74 25.21 -2.92
C ASN A 27 -0.91 24.37 -1.94
N TYR A 28 -1.46 24.16 -0.72
CA TYR A 28 -0.82 23.44 0.38
C TYR A 28 0.48 24.08 0.91
N GLN A 29 0.78 25.31 0.52
CA GLN A 29 1.94 26.05 1.03
C GLN A 29 1.60 26.80 2.33
N VAL A 30 0.38 27.34 2.41
CA VAL A 30 -0.13 28.07 3.57
C VAL A 30 -1.53 27.57 3.89
N PHE A 31 -1.82 27.36 5.17
CA PHE A 31 -3.13 26.96 5.68
C PHE A 31 -3.69 28.06 6.58
N HIS A 32 -4.88 28.54 6.25
CA HIS A 32 -5.60 29.60 6.95
C HIS A 32 -6.75 28.99 7.74
N ILE A 33 -6.67 29.10 9.07
CA ILE A 33 -7.68 28.58 10.00
C ILE A 33 -8.29 29.78 10.73
N LYS A 34 -9.57 30.06 10.47
CA LYS A 34 -10.26 31.17 11.13
C LYS A 34 -10.46 30.85 12.61
N GLY A 35 -10.07 31.77 13.49
CA GLY A 35 -10.30 31.65 14.94
C GLY A 35 -11.79 31.70 15.30
N GLY A 36 -12.14 31.15 16.46
CA GLY A 36 -13.52 31.12 16.98
C GLY A 36 -14.44 30.06 16.35
N GLN A 37 -13.91 29.19 15.49
CA GLN A 37 -14.62 27.98 15.06
C GLN A 37 -14.64 26.94 16.18
N THR A 38 -15.67 26.11 16.21
CA THR A 38 -15.83 25.01 17.19
C THR A 38 -16.18 23.73 16.46
N TYR A 39 -15.63 22.61 16.93
CA TYR A 39 -16.01 21.31 16.38
C TYR A 39 -17.43 20.93 16.80
N HIS A 40 -18.21 20.42 15.85
CA HIS A 40 -19.56 19.91 16.05
C HIS A 40 -19.62 18.46 15.61
N SER A 41 -20.25 17.61 16.43
CA SER A 41 -20.43 16.21 16.07
C SER A 41 -21.39 16.08 14.87
N PRO A 42 -21.04 15.29 13.84
CA PRO A 42 -21.97 14.92 12.78
C PRO A 42 -23.01 13.86 13.25
N GLY A 43 -23.03 13.51 14.53
CA GLY A 43 -23.81 12.41 15.07
C GLY A 43 -23.03 11.10 14.98
N THR A 44 -23.11 10.45 13.82
CA THR A 44 -22.37 9.20 13.56
C THR A 44 -21.28 9.44 12.53
N TYR A 45 -20.10 8.89 12.78
CA TYR A 45 -18.98 8.91 11.86
C TYR A 45 -18.36 7.52 11.77
N LEU A 46 -18.26 6.98 10.56
CA LEU A 46 -17.59 5.70 10.33
C LEU A 46 -16.07 5.95 10.31
N VAL A 47 -15.35 5.29 11.21
CA VAL A 47 -13.89 5.21 11.11
C VAL A 47 -13.57 4.17 10.05
N GLU A 48 -13.03 4.62 8.92
CA GLU A 48 -12.61 3.74 7.83
C GLU A 48 -11.51 2.78 8.28
N GLY A 49 -11.45 1.61 7.64
CA GLY A 49 -10.30 0.72 7.76
C GLY A 49 -9.04 1.36 7.14
N ASP A 50 -7.86 0.85 7.47
CA ASP A 50 -6.61 1.36 6.87
C ASP A 50 -6.49 0.92 5.40
N ALA A 51 -6.61 1.88 4.48
CA ALA A 51 -6.49 1.64 3.05
C ALA A 51 -5.11 1.09 2.66
N SER A 52 -4.07 1.46 3.39
CA SER A 52 -2.72 0.93 3.18
C SER A 52 -2.66 -0.56 3.52
N SER A 53 -3.29 -0.98 4.63
CA SER A 53 -3.35 -2.39 5.03
C SER A 53 -4.24 -3.23 4.12
N ALA A 54 -5.26 -2.64 3.51
CA ALA A 54 -6.08 -3.31 2.49
C ALA A 54 -5.26 -3.75 1.26
N SER A 55 -4.20 -3.01 0.92
CA SER A 55 -3.36 -3.28 -0.26
C SER A 55 -2.85 -4.72 -0.30
N TYR A 56 -2.43 -5.28 0.84
CA TYR A 56 -1.86 -6.62 0.92
C TYR A 56 -2.88 -7.69 0.49
N PHE A 57 -4.13 -7.54 0.90
CA PHE A 57 -5.20 -8.50 0.61
C PHE A 57 -5.72 -8.37 -0.83
N LEU A 58 -5.82 -7.13 -1.34
CA LEU A 58 -6.17 -6.89 -2.74
C LEU A 58 -5.08 -7.41 -3.68
N ALA A 59 -3.80 -7.21 -3.33
CA ALA A 59 -2.67 -7.78 -4.06
C ALA A 59 -2.69 -9.31 -4.03
N ALA A 60 -3.02 -9.92 -2.90
CA ALA A 60 -3.08 -11.37 -2.78
C ALA A 60 -4.06 -12.00 -3.79
N ALA A 61 -5.25 -11.39 -3.96
CA ALA A 61 -6.20 -11.82 -4.98
C ALA A 61 -5.73 -11.55 -6.42
N ALA A 62 -5.08 -10.40 -6.65
CA ALA A 62 -4.52 -10.07 -7.95
C ALA A 62 -3.43 -11.08 -8.38
N ILE A 63 -2.63 -11.57 -7.43
CA ILE A 63 -1.51 -12.50 -7.64
C ILE A 63 -2.00 -13.95 -7.76
N LYS A 64 -2.60 -14.50 -6.70
CA LYS A 64 -2.92 -15.95 -6.62
C LYS A 64 -4.23 -16.28 -7.32
N GLY A 65 -5.18 -15.36 -7.21
CA GLY A 65 -6.54 -15.47 -7.70
C GLY A 65 -7.57 -15.76 -6.62
N GLY A 66 -8.76 -16.16 -7.06
CA GLY A 66 -9.98 -15.98 -6.28
C GLY A 66 -10.47 -14.53 -6.35
N THR A 67 -11.38 -14.19 -5.44
CA THR A 67 -11.93 -12.85 -5.27
C THR A 67 -11.83 -12.47 -3.80
N VAL A 68 -11.10 -11.39 -3.50
CA VAL A 68 -11.01 -10.85 -2.15
C VAL A 68 -11.74 -9.52 -2.11
N ARG A 69 -12.66 -9.40 -1.15
CA ARG A 69 -13.36 -8.16 -0.82
C ARG A 69 -12.86 -7.63 0.52
N VAL A 70 -12.33 -6.42 0.52
CA VAL A 70 -11.98 -5.69 1.73
C VAL A 70 -13.09 -4.69 2.02
N THR A 71 -13.75 -4.85 3.17
CA THR A 71 -14.82 -3.94 3.64
C THR A 71 -14.25 -2.85 4.56
N GLY A 72 -15.01 -1.77 4.78
CA GLY A 72 -14.60 -0.65 5.62
C GLY A 72 -13.80 0.44 4.88
N ILE A 73 -13.59 0.26 3.58
CA ILE A 73 -13.05 1.26 2.63
C ILE A 73 -13.82 1.13 1.32
N GLY A 74 -14.07 2.21 0.60
CA GLY A 74 -14.85 2.17 -0.64
C GLY A 74 -14.78 3.47 -1.43
N LYS A 75 -15.73 3.66 -2.37
CA LYS A 75 -15.76 4.81 -3.30
C LYS A 75 -15.71 6.19 -2.65
N LYS A 76 -16.18 6.30 -1.42
CA LYS A 76 -16.31 7.56 -0.69
C LYS A 76 -15.15 7.81 0.26
N SER A 77 -14.15 6.92 0.28
CA SER A 77 -13.00 7.05 1.17
C SER A 77 -12.20 8.30 0.84
N VAL A 78 -11.75 8.98 1.89
CA VAL A 78 -10.84 10.12 1.77
C VAL A 78 -9.36 9.72 1.84
N GLN A 79 -9.09 8.44 2.10
CA GLN A 79 -7.72 7.93 2.15
C GLN A 79 -7.15 7.78 0.74
N GLY A 80 -6.04 8.46 0.48
CA GLY A 80 -5.35 8.40 -0.82
C GLY A 80 -4.96 6.98 -1.23
N ASP A 81 -4.55 6.15 -0.27
CA ASP A 81 -4.08 4.78 -0.49
C ASP A 81 -5.13 3.83 -1.07
N THR A 82 -6.42 4.21 -1.10
CA THR A 82 -7.44 3.47 -1.86
C THR A 82 -7.12 3.41 -3.35
N LYS A 83 -6.40 4.40 -3.90
CA LYS A 83 -5.92 4.42 -5.28
C LYS A 83 -4.92 3.31 -5.61
N PHE A 84 -4.43 2.57 -4.61
CA PHE A 84 -3.72 1.31 -4.84
C PHE A 84 -4.52 0.34 -5.73
N ALA A 85 -5.85 0.30 -5.56
CA ALA A 85 -6.69 -0.57 -6.37
C ALA A 85 -6.69 -0.14 -7.86
N ASP A 86 -6.62 1.16 -8.16
CA ASP A 86 -6.47 1.67 -9.52
C ASP A 86 -5.12 1.25 -10.14
N VAL A 87 -4.07 1.16 -9.33
CA VAL A 87 -2.76 0.66 -9.78
C VAL A 87 -2.84 -0.82 -10.11
N LEU A 88 -3.49 -1.64 -9.27
CA LEU A 88 -3.71 -3.05 -9.59
C LEU A 88 -4.54 -3.24 -10.87
N GLU A 89 -5.57 -2.42 -11.08
CA GLU A 89 -6.36 -2.45 -12.31
C GLU A 89 -5.49 -2.12 -13.54
N LYS A 90 -4.60 -1.13 -13.44
CA LYS A 90 -3.63 -0.81 -14.51
C LYS A 90 -2.59 -1.90 -14.73
N MET A 91 -2.22 -2.65 -13.70
CA MET A 91 -1.41 -3.85 -13.85
C MET A 91 -2.21 -4.97 -14.51
N GLY A 92 -3.54 -4.94 -14.53
CA GLY A 92 -4.39 -5.91 -15.22
C GLY A 92 -5.28 -6.73 -14.31
N ALA A 93 -5.32 -6.45 -13.00
CA ALA A 93 -6.32 -7.04 -12.10
C ALA A 93 -7.74 -6.55 -12.43
N LYS A 94 -8.75 -7.29 -11.97
CA LYS A 94 -10.15 -6.85 -12.06
C LYS A 94 -10.55 -6.26 -10.72
N VAL A 95 -10.91 -4.97 -10.71
CA VAL A 95 -11.29 -4.27 -9.49
C VAL A 95 -12.76 -3.85 -9.57
N SER A 96 -13.49 -4.08 -8.49
CA SER A 96 -14.86 -3.59 -8.33
C SER A 96 -14.98 -2.76 -7.05
N TRP A 97 -15.72 -1.67 -7.13
CA TRP A 97 -15.83 -0.69 -6.06
C TRP A 97 -17.27 -0.62 -5.55
N GLY A 98 -17.43 -0.87 -4.25
CA GLY A 98 -18.65 -0.61 -3.50
C GLY A 98 -18.61 0.72 -2.76
N ASP A 99 -19.71 1.06 -2.08
CA ASP A 99 -19.75 2.22 -1.19
C ASP A 99 -18.87 2.01 0.05
N ASP A 100 -18.81 0.77 0.54
CA ASP A 100 -18.11 0.35 1.76
C ASP A 100 -17.14 -0.82 1.55
N TYR A 101 -16.84 -1.18 0.29
CA TYR A 101 -15.85 -2.19 -0.02
C TYR A 101 -15.04 -1.88 -1.29
N ILE A 102 -13.86 -2.50 -1.37
CA ILE A 102 -13.09 -2.69 -2.60
C ILE A 102 -12.90 -4.19 -2.80
N GLU A 103 -13.14 -4.67 -4.00
CA GLU A 103 -13.00 -6.08 -4.36
C GLU A 103 -12.02 -6.24 -5.52
N CYS A 104 -11.15 -7.24 -5.41
CA CYS A 104 -10.13 -7.54 -6.41
C CYS A 104 -10.19 -9.02 -6.78
N SER A 105 -10.05 -9.29 -8.08
CA SER A 105 -9.90 -10.63 -8.64
C SER A 105 -8.73 -10.68 -9.61
N ARG A 106 -8.20 -11.89 -9.83
CA ARG A 106 -7.08 -12.11 -10.74
C ARG A 106 -7.32 -11.56 -12.14
N GLY A 107 -6.26 -10.99 -12.69
CA GLY A 107 -6.04 -10.90 -14.14
C GLY A 107 -4.59 -11.27 -14.47
N THR A 108 -4.15 -10.99 -15.69
CA THR A 108 -2.75 -11.14 -16.05
C THR A 108 -2.02 -9.86 -15.69
N LEU A 109 -1.21 -9.90 -14.63
CA LEU A 109 -0.45 -8.75 -14.19
C LEU A 109 0.66 -8.43 -15.19
N GLN A 110 0.78 -7.16 -15.56
CA GLN A 110 1.78 -6.60 -16.45
C GLN A 110 2.62 -5.58 -15.69
N GLY A 111 3.90 -5.50 -16.04
CA GLY A 111 4.79 -4.48 -15.54
C GLY A 111 4.30 -3.07 -15.92
N ILE A 112 4.43 -2.13 -15.00
CA ILE A 112 3.99 -0.74 -15.18
C ILE A 112 5.11 0.24 -14.83
N ASP A 113 5.05 1.45 -15.38
CA ASP A 113 5.92 2.57 -14.99
C ASP A 113 5.04 3.74 -14.53
N MET A 114 5.03 4.01 -13.22
CA MET A 114 4.08 4.94 -12.61
C MET A 114 4.64 5.74 -11.44
N ASP A 115 4.21 7.00 -11.35
CA ASP A 115 4.32 7.82 -10.13
C ASP A 115 3.39 7.26 -9.05
N MET A 116 3.95 7.01 -7.86
CA MET A 116 3.19 6.53 -6.69
C MET A 116 3.36 7.42 -5.45
N ASN A 117 3.77 8.68 -5.62
CA ASN A 117 3.93 9.65 -4.53
C ASN A 117 2.65 9.87 -3.72
N HIS A 118 1.50 9.68 -4.38
CA HIS A 118 0.17 9.87 -3.82
C HIS A 118 -0.36 8.65 -3.04
N ILE A 119 0.35 7.53 -3.05
CA ILE A 119 0.03 6.31 -2.27
C ILE A 119 1.29 5.72 -1.63
N PRO A 120 2.11 6.52 -0.94
CA PRO A 120 3.49 6.15 -0.64
C PRO A 120 3.60 4.89 0.22
N ASP A 121 2.63 4.65 1.10
CA ASP A 121 2.65 3.51 2.01
C ASP A 121 2.17 2.23 1.29
N ALA A 122 1.05 2.28 0.56
CA ALA A 122 0.57 1.16 -0.28
C ALA A 122 1.47 0.85 -1.50
N ALA A 123 2.28 1.80 -1.97
CA ALA A 123 3.20 1.59 -3.08
C ALA A 123 4.26 0.52 -2.79
N MET A 124 4.60 0.27 -1.52
CA MET A 124 5.52 -0.81 -1.15
C MET A 124 4.97 -2.19 -1.55
N THR A 125 3.65 -2.35 -1.49
CA THR A 125 2.96 -3.58 -1.90
C THR A 125 3.08 -3.81 -3.40
N ILE A 126 3.16 -2.76 -4.23
CA ILE A 126 3.40 -2.91 -5.66
C ILE A 126 4.78 -3.50 -5.93
N ALA A 127 5.80 -3.12 -5.16
CA ALA A 127 7.16 -3.61 -5.38
C ALA A 127 7.28 -5.13 -5.17
N THR A 128 6.52 -5.75 -4.26
CA THR A 128 6.45 -7.22 -4.17
C THR A 128 5.43 -7.82 -5.13
N THR A 129 4.35 -7.12 -5.48
CA THR A 129 3.41 -7.55 -6.54
C THR A 129 4.09 -7.65 -7.90
N ALA A 130 5.08 -6.79 -8.17
CA ALA A 130 5.90 -6.79 -9.38
C ALA A 130 6.63 -8.12 -9.63
N LEU A 131 6.89 -8.93 -8.58
CA LEU A 131 7.47 -10.27 -8.71
C LEU A 131 6.58 -11.24 -9.49
N PHE A 132 5.30 -10.92 -9.64
CA PHE A 132 4.28 -11.75 -10.28
C PHE A 132 3.72 -11.14 -11.58
N ALA A 133 4.29 -10.02 -12.02
CA ALA A 133 3.91 -9.36 -13.26
C ALA A 133 4.71 -9.88 -14.45
N ASP A 134 4.16 -9.75 -15.65
CA ASP A 134 4.92 -9.94 -16.89
C ASP A 134 5.65 -8.64 -17.23
N GLY A 135 6.98 -8.67 -17.17
CA GLY A 135 7.84 -7.52 -17.44
C GLY A 135 8.14 -6.63 -16.21
N PRO A 136 9.00 -5.61 -16.41
CA PRO A 136 9.49 -4.78 -15.32
C PRO A 136 8.45 -3.82 -14.79
N THR A 137 8.46 -3.59 -13.47
CA THR A 137 7.69 -2.53 -12.82
C THR A 137 8.62 -1.44 -12.29
N THR A 138 8.35 -0.19 -12.62
CA THR A 138 9.05 0.99 -12.10
C THR A 138 8.12 1.86 -11.29
N ILE A 139 8.48 2.07 -10.03
CA ILE A 139 7.77 2.91 -9.08
C ILE A 139 8.54 4.21 -8.94
N ARG A 140 7.95 5.33 -9.36
CA ARG A 140 8.60 6.65 -9.42
C ARG A 140 8.11 7.60 -8.34
N ASN A 141 8.89 8.67 -8.13
CA ASN A 141 8.57 9.78 -7.25
C ASN A 141 8.34 9.35 -5.79
N ILE A 142 9.15 8.39 -5.33
CA ILE A 142 9.08 7.79 -4.00
C ILE A 142 10.27 8.18 -3.12
N TYR A 143 10.89 9.35 -3.33
CA TYR A 143 11.94 9.86 -2.44
C TYR A 143 11.51 9.85 -0.96
N ASN A 144 10.21 10.01 -0.71
CA ASN A 144 9.65 9.96 0.63
C ASN A 144 9.93 8.64 1.38
N TRP A 145 10.23 7.53 0.68
CA TRP A 145 10.62 6.25 1.30
C TRP A 145 11.96 6.30 2.03
N ARG A 146 12.87 7.18 1.60
CA ARG A 146 14.20 7.31 2.21
C ARG A 146 14.19 8.03 3.55
N VAL A 147 13.14 8.79 3.84
CA VAL A 147 13.03 9.67 5.02
C VAL A 147 12.05 9.12 6.07
N LYS A 148 11.73 7.83 6.01
CA LYS A 148 10.83 7.12 6.95
C LYS A 148 11.63 6.57 8.14
N GLU A 149 11.00 5.70 8.93
CA GLU A 149 11.63 5.05 10.09
C GLU A 149 12.90 4.25 9.74
N THR A 150 12.98 3.80 8.49
CA THR A 150 14.17 3.25 7.82
C THR A 150 14.21 3.79 6.38
N ASP A 151 15.33 3.66 5.69
CA ASP A 151 15.35 3.84 4.23
C ASP A 151 14.62 2.66 3.59
N ARG A 152 13.30 2.82 3.40
CA ARG A 152 12.42 1.80 2.82
C ARG A 152 12.81 1.45 1.40
N LEU A 153 13.39 2.38 0.65
CA LEU A 153 13.79 2.16 -0.74
C LEU A 153 14.97 1.18 -0.77
N SER A 154 15.99 1.45 0.03
CA SER A 154 17.14 0.56 0.16
C SER A 154 16.75 -0.79 0.78
N ALA A 155 15.88 -0.80 1.79
CA ALA A 155 15.37 -2.02 2.42
C ALA A 155 14.60 -2.90 1.42
N MET A 156 13.62 -2.34 0.69
CA MET A 156 12.88 -3.07 -0.34
C MET A 156 13.81 -3.62 -1.42
N ALA A 157 14.75 -2.80 -1.91
CA ALA A 157 15.69 -3.24 -2.93
C ALA A 157 16.61 -4.37 -2.44
N THR A 158 17.04 -4.33 -1.17
CA THR A 158 17.86 -5.38 -0.55
C THR A 158 17.09 -6.70 -0.48
N GLU A 159 15.87 -6.66 0.05
CA GLU A 159 15.07 -7.87 0.28
C GLU A 159 14.50 -8.46 -1.02
N LEU A 160 14.15 -7.64 -2.02
CA LEU A 160 13.72 -8.10 -3.34
C LEU A 160 14.85 -8.85 -4.09
N ARG A 161 16.10 -8.41 -3.95
CA ARG A 161 17.25 -9.11 -4.55
C ARG A 161 17.45 -10.50 -3.94
N LYS A 162 17.15 -10.69 -2.65
CA LYS A 162 17.27 -12.00 -1.99
C LYS A 162 16.32 -13.04 -2.56
N VAL A 163 15.12 -12.62 -2.99
CA VAL A 163 14.16 -13.52 -3.66
C VAL A 163 14.45 -13.71 -5.15
N GLY A 164 15.56 -13.16 -5.64
CA GLY A 164 16.08 -13.37 -7.00
C GLY A 164 15.75 -12.29 -8.01
N ALA A 165 14.99 -11.24 -7.64
CA ALA A 165 14.67 -10.17 -8.57
C ALA A 165 15.91 -9.34 -8.95
N GLU A 166 15.98 -8.91 -10.22
CA GLU A 166 16.88 -7.83 -10.61
C GLU A 166 16.24 -6.51 -10.19
N VAL A 167 16.99 -5.71 -9.42
CA VAL A 167 16.50 -4.45 -8.87
C VAL A 167 17.47 -3.33 -9.15
N GLU A 168 16.97 -2.30 -9.83
CA GLU A 168 17.61 -1.01 -9.97
C GLU A 168 16.98 -0.02 -8.99
N GLU A 169 17.82 0.63 -8.19
CA GLU A 169 17.41 1.65 -7.21
C GLU A 169 18.07 2.97 -7.62
N GLY A 170 17.26 4.02 -7.80
CA GLY A 170 17.72 5.37 -8.03
C GLY A 170 17.39 6.29 -6.85
N GLN A 171 17.56 7.60 -7.03
CA GLN A 171 17.33 8.56 -5.95
C GLN A 171 15.90 8.51 -5.40
N ASP A 172 14.90 8.39 -6.28
CA ASP A 172 13.48 8.48 -5.97
C ASP A 172 12.63 7.47 -6.75
N TYR A 173 13.26 6.38 -7.22
CA TYR A 173 12.57 5.30 -7.90
C TYR A 173 13.19 3.94 -7.56
N ILE A 174 12.38 2.90 -7.73
CA ILE A 174 12.82 1.51 -7.73
C ILE A 174 12.22 0.82 -8.97
N ARG A 175 13.05 0.10 -9.71
CA ARG A 175 12.63 -0.73 -10.84
C ARG A 175 12.91 -2.20 -10.50
N VAL A 176 11.87 -3.02 -10.57
CA VAL A 176 11.88 -4.43 -10.23
C VAL A 176 11.61 -5.24 -11.49
N VAL A 177 12.56 -6.09 -11.86
CA VAL A 177 12.38 -7.10 -12.91
C VAL A 177 12.14 -8.45 -12.22
N PRO A 178 10.98 -9.09 -12.44
CA PRO A 178 10.70 -10.39 -11.84
C PRO A 178 11.69 -11.44 -12.37
N PRO A 179 12.19 -12.35 -11.52
CA PRO A 179 13.00 -13.47 -12.00
C PRO A 179 12.13 -14.52 -12.67
N THR A 180 12.75 -15.38 -13.48
CA THR A 180 12.08 -16.58 -14.02
C THR A 180 11.58 -17.51 -12.90
N GLN A 181 12.32 -17.57 -11.78
CA GLN A 181 11.95 -18.34 -10.61
C GLN A 181 12.39 -17.61 -9.33
N LEU A 182 11.49 -17.51 -8.35
CA LEU A 182 11.78 -16.93 -7.05
C LEU A 182 12.64 -17.87 -6.19
N ILE A 183 13.53 -17.28 -5.41
CA ILE A 183 14.45 -17.98 -4.50
C ILE A 183 13.94 -17.85 -3.06
N ALA A 184 14.00 -18.95 -2.30
CA ALA A 184 13.63 -18.93 -0.89
C ALA A 184 14.59 -18.03 -0.11
N ALA A 185 14.05 -17.15 0.72
CA ALA A 185 14.84 -16.13 1.42
C ALA A 185 14.34 -15.86 2.83
N GLU A 186 15.28 -15.44 3.68
CA GLU A 186 15.01 -14.82 4.98
C GLU A 186 14.94 -13.30 4.82
N ILE A 187 13.81 -12.73 5.20
CA ILE A 187 13.47 -11.34 4.99
C ILE A 187 13.65 -10.53 6.28
N GLY A 188 14.55 -9.55 6.21
CA GLY A 188 14.70 -8.52 7.23
C GLY A 188 13.53 -7.54 7.19
N THR A 189 12.97 -7.21 8.35
CA THR A 189 11.79 -6.32 8.44
C THR A 189 12.12 -4.90 8.88
N TYR A 190 13.34 -4.64 9.38
CA TYR A 190 13.83 -3.30 9.72
C TYR A 190 12.94 -2.54 10.74
N ASN A 191 12.28 -3.26 11.64
CA ASN A 191 11.24 -2.73 12.55
C ASN A 191 10.07 -2.05 11.81
N ASP A 192 9.88 -2.37 10.54
CA ASP A 192 8.81 -1.84 9.71
C ASP A 192 7.80 -2.93 9.37
N HIS A 193 6.62 -2.81 9.99
CA HIS A 193 5.43 -3.62 9.70
C HIS A 193 5.15 -3.79 8.20
N ARG A 194 5.38 -2.75 7.37
CA ARG A 194 5.10 -2.82 5.94
C ARG A 194 6.06 -3.76 5.22
N MET A 195 7.32 -3.86 5.64
CA MET A 195 8.26 -4.83 5.07
C MET A 195 7.75 -6.27 5.31
N ALA A 196 7.32 -6.58 6.54
CA ALA A 196 6.79 -7.89 6.86
C ALA A 196 5.53 -8.24 6.02
N MET A 197 4.60 -7.29 5.89
CA MET A 197 3.36 -7.51 5.14
C MET A 197 3.57 -7.54 3.62
N CYS A 198 4.50 -6.75 3.06
CA CYS A 198 4.81 -6.80 1.63
C CYS A 198 5.41 -8.15 1.23
N PHE A 199 6.38 -8.65 2.00
CA PHE A 199 7.10 -9.87 1.67
C PHE A 199 6.34 -11.16 2.03
N SER A 200 5.28 -11.09 2.83
CA SER A 200 4.36 -12.22 3.00
C SER A 200 3.78 -12.69 1.66
N LEU A 201 3.59 -11.77 0.71
CA LEU A 201 3.02 -12.05 -0.61
C LEU A 201 3.90 -12.96 -1.46
N VAL A 202 5.20 -13.08 -1.16
CA VAL A 202 6.10 -14.03 -1.82
C VAL A 202 5.59 -15.47 -1.64
N ALA A 203 4.96 -15.78 -0.50
CA ALA A 203 4.37 -17.09 -0.21
C ALA A 203 3.19 -17.47 -1.12
N LEU A 204 2.70 -16.53 -1.95
CA LEU A 204 1.68 -16.82 -2.97
C LEU A 204 2.30 -17.49 -4.22
N SER A 205 3.63 -17.49 -4.35
CA SER A 205 4.33 -18.33 -5.31
C SER A 205 4.40 -19.80 -4.85
N ASP A 206 5.20 -20.61 -5.54
CA ASP A 206 5.55 -21.96 -5.09
C ASP A 206 6.86 -21.96 -4.26
N THR A 207 7.36 -20.78 -3.88
CA THR A 207 8.61 -20.57 -3.13
C THR A 207 8.31 -20.15 -1.69
N GLN A 208 8.99 -20.79 -0.73
CA GLN A 208 8.91 -20.43 0.68
C GLN A 208 9.60 -19.09 0.97
N VAL A 209 9.05 -18.31 1.89
CA VAL A 209 9.67 -17.09 2.44
C VAL A 209 9.64 -17.15 3.97
N THR A 210 10.69 -16.67 4.61
CA THR A 210 10.79 -16.57 6.08
C THR A 210 10.84 -15.10 6.47
N ILE A 211 9.87 -14.62 7.24
CA ILE A 211 9.88 -13.24 7.80
C ILE A 211 10.58 -13.28 9.15
N LEU A 212 11.71 -12.57 9.32
CA LEU A 212 12.56 -12.71 10.50
C LEU A 212 11.97 -12.11 11.79
N ASP A 213 11.24 -11.00 11.68
CA ASP A 213 10.53 -10.40 12.82
C ASP A 213 9.07 -10.08 12.43
N PRO A 214 8.18 -11.08 12.44
CA PRO A 214 6.78 -10.89 12.07
C PRO A 214 6.00 -10.05 13.10
N LYS A 215 6.51 -9.92 14.34
CA LYS A 215 5.82 -9.20 15.42
C LYS A 215 5.77 -7.69 15.19
N CYS A 216 6.64 -7.14 14.33
CA CYS A 216 6.59 -5.74 13.96
C CYS A 216 5.23 -5.31 13.36
N THR A 217 4.45 -6.25 12.81
CA THR A 217 3.08 -6.03 12.30
C THR A 217 2.11 -5.50 13.37
N ALA A 218 2.33 -5.81 14.65
CA ALA A 218 1.51 -5.33 15.76
C ALA A 218 1.45 -3.80 15.90
N LYS A 219 2.33 -3.07 15.22
CA LYS A 219 2.27 -1.60 15.12
C LYS A 219 0.94 -1.11 14.53
N THR A 220 0.40 -1.80 13.52
CA THR A 220 -0.83 -1.38 12.84
C THR A 220 -1.85 -2.49 12.63
N PHE A 221 -1.41 -3.76 12.58
CA PHE A 221 -2.25 -4.88 12.21
C PHE A 221 -1.82 -6.16 12.98
N PRO A 222 -2.13 -6.25 14.29
CA PRO A 222 -1.63 -7.32 15.16
C PRO A 222 -1.98 -8.75 14.74
N ASP A 223 -3.09 -8.94 14.06
CA ASP A 223 -3.62 -10.22 13.59
C ASP A 223 -3.35 -10.47 12.09
N TYR A 224 -2.37 -9.78 11.49
CA TYR A 224 -2.13 -9.79 10.04
C TYR A 224 -1.95 -11.19 9.47
N PHE A 225 -1.04 -11.97 10.06
CA PHE A 225 -0.75 -13.31 9.58
C PHE A 225 -1.92 -14.28 9.83
N GLU A 226 -2.74 -14.03 10.85
CA GLU A 226 -3.97 -14.81 11.08
C GLU A 226 -5.01 -14.53 9.98
N GLN A 227 -5.21 -13.26 9.60
CA GLN A 227 -6.11 -12.88 8.51
C GLN A 227 -5.62 -13.41 7.15
N LEU A 228 -4.31 -13.30 6.87
CA LEU A 228 -3.72 -13.84 5.65
C LEU A 228 -3.85 -15.37 5.57
N ALA A 229 -3.64 -16.08 6.68
CA ALA A 229 -3.84 -17.52 6.75
C ALA A 229 -5.30 -17.90 6.53
N ARG A 230 -6.25 -17.15 7.12
CA ARG A 230 -7.69 -17.38 6.93
C ARG A 230 -8.08 -17.25 5.46
N LEU A 231 -7.58 -16.24 4.75
CA LEU A 231 -7.83 -16.07 3.32
C LEU A 231 -7.25 -17.22 2.48
N SER A 232 -6.12 -17.78 2.89
CA SER A 232 -5.43 -18.85 2.15
C SER A 232 -6.12 -20.23 2.26
N GLN A 233 -7.05 -20.39 3.20
CA GLN A 233 -7.78 -21.63 3.46
C GLN A 233 -9.19 -21.65 2.85
N LEU A 234 -9.65 -20.52 2.29
CA LEU A 234 -10.94 -20.41 1.61
C LEU A 234 -10.79 -20.96 0.19
N THR A 235 -11.07 -22.26 0.04
CA THR A 235 -11.25 -22.96 -1.25
C THR A 235 -12.60 -22.66 -1.87
#